data_AF-A0A950SW92-F1
#
_entry.id   AF-A0A950SW92-F1
#
_cell.length_a   1.000
_cell.length_b   1.000
_cell.length_c   1.000
_cell.angle_alpha   90.00
_cell.angle_beta   90.00
_cell.angle_gamma   90.00
#
_symmetry.space_group_name_H-M   'P 1'
#
loop_
_entity.id
_entity.type
_entity.pdbx_description
1 polymer ?
#
loop_
_entity_poly.entity_id
_entity_poly.type
_entity_poly.pdbx_seq_one_letter_code
_entity_poly.pdbx_strand_id
1 'polypeptide(L)'
;MTPRLSAAVQSIGFLLLVGVCLFGSAGRLDIPMFWLYLAVFAGVCIAALLLIDEDLTRERMRPGGQPLGFRLWLAFLLCIAHWVVAGLDRGRFHWSDNVPLPLRLAAIIVFAAGLSLFLWAMYVNRFFSSVVRIQQERGHRVVTGGPYRWVRHPGYAGALPAMLASGV
;
A
#
# COMPACT_ATOMS: atom_id res chain seq x y z
N MET A 1 21.76 -8.74 -6.20
CA MET A 1 20.70 -8.96 -5.19
C MET A 1 19.55 -9.73 -5.83
N THR A 2 18.95 -10.68 -5.13
CA THR A 2 17.76 -11.40 -5.63
C THR A 2 16.54 -10.46 -5.64
N PRO A 3 15.55 -10.66 -6.53
CA PRO A 3 14.35 -9.83 -6.57
C PRO A 3 13.63 -9.74 -5.22
N ARG A 4 13.57 -10.86 -4.48
CA ARG A 4 12.98 -10.94 -3.13
C ARG A 4 13.73 -10.09 -2.10
N LEU A 5 15.07 -10.09 -2.14
CA LEU A 5 15.86 -9.25 -1.23
C LEU A 5 15.62 -7.76 -1.51
N SER A 6 15.59 -7.36 -2.78
CA SER A 6 15.30 -5.97 -3.16
C SER A 6 13.87 -5.55 -2.77
N ALA A 7 12.88 -6.44 -2.94
CA ALA A 7 11.51 -6.20 -2.48
C ALA A 7 11.42 -6.09 -0.94
N ALA A 8 12.17 -6.91 -0.21
CA ALA A 8 12.22 -6.84 1.25
C ALA A 8 12.83 -5.52 1.74
N VAL A 9 13.97 -5.11 1.15
CA VAL A 9 14.60 -3.81 1.45
C VAL A 9 13.66 -2.65 1.15
N GLN A 10 12.97 -2.66 0.00
CA GLN A 10 11.98 -1.64 -0.33
C GLN A 10 10.80 -1.63 0.64
N SER A 11 10.32 -2.81 1.05
CA SER A 11 9.21 -2.93 2.02
C SER A 11 9.60 -2.39 3.40
N ILE A 12 10.82 -2.69 3.85
CA ILE A 12 11.36 -2.16 5.10
C ILE A 12 11.51 -0.63 5.00
N GLY A 13 12.11 -0.13 3.91
CA GLY A 13 12.24 1.31 3.67
C GLY A 13 10.90 2.03 3.62
N PHE A 14 9.88 1.41 3.01
CA PHE A 14 8.50 1.91 3.00
C PHE A 14 7.91 1.99 4.41
N LEU A 15 7.99 0.91 5.21
CA LEU A 15 7.49 0.89 6.58
C LEU A 15 8.19 1.93 7.47
N LEU A 16 9.51 2.08 7.30
CA LEU A 16 10.29 3.09 8.01
C LEU A 16 9.87 4.50 7.61
N LEU A 17 9.66 4.76 6.31
CA LEU A 17 9.16 6.05 5.83
C LEU A 17 7.81 6.40 6.46
N VAL A 18 6.85 5.47 6.42
CA VAL A 18 5.53 5.66 7.03
C VAL A 18 5.66 5.91 8.53
N GLY A 19 6.44 5.09 9.23
CA GLY A 19 6.67 5.22 10.67
C GLY A 19 7.32 6.55 11.05
N VAL A 20 8.33 7.00 10.31
CA VAL A 20 8.99 8.29 10.52
C VAL A 20 8.04 9.45 10.25
N CYS A 21 7.23 9.40 9.18
CA CYS A 21 6.22 10.42 8.90
C CYS A 21 5.19 10.51 10.04
N LEU A 22 4.63 9.37 10.48
CA LEU A 22 3.62 9.33 11.53
C LEU A 22 4.19 9.77 12.89
N PHE A 23 5.21 9.05 13.38
CA PHE A 23 5.72 9.27 14.72
C PHE A 23 6.63 10.50 14.84
N GLY A 24 7.39 10.82 13.78
CA GLY A 24 8.23 12.01 13.75
C GLY A 24 7.42 13.30 13.79
N SER A 25 6.29 13.34 13.08
CA SER A 25 5.39 14.50 13.13
C SER A 25 4.55 14.53 14.42
N ALA A 26 4.12 13.37 14.93
CA ALA A 26 3.44 13.27 16.22
C ALA A 26 4.31 13.66 17.42
N GLY A 27 5.62 13.41 17.36
CA GLY A 27 6.56 13.71 18.44
C GLY A 27 6.52 12.72 19.62
N ARG A 28 5.82 11.60 19.48
CA ARG A 28 5.65 10.57 20.51
C ARG A 28 5.39 9.20 19.88
N LEU A 29 5.68 8.11 20.59
CA LEU A 29 5.61 6.72 20.08
C LEU A 29 4.49 5.89 20.70
N ASP A 30 3.82 6.40 21.73
CA ASP A 30 2.78 5.74 22.52
C ASP A 30 1.38 5.95 21.91
N ILE A 31 1.27 5.85 20.57
CA ILE A 31 0.01 5.91 19.82
C ILE A 31 -0.31 4.51 19.27
N PRO A 32 -1.11 3.68 19.97
CA PRO A 32 -1.34 2.27 19.60
C PRO A 32 -1.91 2.09 18.19
N MET A 33 -2.74 3.02 17.74
CA MET A 33 -3.37 2.94 16.42
C MET A 33 -2.35 3.07 15.28
N PHE A 34 -1.25 3.81 15.46
CA PHE A 34 -0.18 3.89 14.45
C PHE A 34 0.60 2.58 14.37
N TRP A 35 0.85 1.93 15.51
CA TRP A 35 1.44 0.59 15.51
C TRP A 35 0.54 -0.43 14.84
N LEU A 36 -0.77 -0.40 15.09
CA LEU A 36 -1.73 -1.27 14.42
C LEU A 36 -1.73 -1.02 12.90
N TYR A 37 -1.73 0.24 12.47
CA TYR A 37 -1.66 0.61 11.07
C TYR A 37 -0.37 0.12 10.37
N LEU A 38 0.79 0.28 11.01
CA LEU A 38 2.07 -0.26 10.53
C LEU A 38 2.07 -1.79 10.51
N ALA A 39 1.46 -2.45 11.51
CA ALA A 39 1.36 -3.91 11.56
C ALA A 39 0.51 -4.45 10.40
N VAL A 40 -0.56 -3.76 10.01
CA VAL A 40 -1.37 -4.12 8.83
C VAL A 40 -0.52 -4.01 7.55
N PHE A 41 0.18 -2.89 7.35
CA PHE A 41 1.09 -2.76 6.20
C PHE A 41 2.18 -3.84 6.20
N ALA A 42 2.81 -4.09 7.35
CA ALA A 42 3.86 -5.09 7.48
C ALA A 42 3.33 -6.49 7.14
N GLY A 43 2.14 -6.85 7.63
CA GLY A 43 1.47 -8.11 7.31
C GLY A 43 1.24 -8.27 5.81
N VAL A 44 0.79 -7.22 5.12
CA VAL A 44 0.59 -7.23 3.66
C VAL A 44 1.92 -7.33 2.92
N CYS A 45 2.97 -6.62 3.35
CA CYS A 45 4.31 -6.72 2.78
C CYS A 45 4.90 -8.13 2.94
N ILE A 46 4.77 -8.72 4.12
CA ILE A 46 5.22 -10.10 4.39
C ILE A 46 4.44 -11.08 3.51
N ALA A 47 3.11 -10.97 3.47
CA ALA A 47 2.29 -11.80 2.62
C ALA A 47 2.68 -11.65 1.13
N ALA A 48 2.97 -10.43 0.67
CA ALA A 48 3.45 -10.21 -0.69
C ALA A 48 4.80 -10.89 -0.95
N LEU A 49 5.76 -10.82 -0.02
CA LEU A 49 7.06 -11.49 -0.15
C LEU A 49 6.94 -13.02 -0.22
N LEU A 50 5.94 -13.59 0.45
CA LEU A 50 5.70 -15.03 0.50
C LEU A 50 4.89 -15.56 -0.69
N LEU A 51 3.87 -14.80 -1.12
CA LEU A 51 2.87 -15.27 -2.08
C LEU A 51 3.17 -14.87 -3.52
N ILE A 52 3.89 -13.78 -3.75
CA ILE A 52 4.10 -13.24 -5.09
C ILE A 52 5.30 -13.92 -5.77
N ASP A 53 5.11 -14.31 -7.03
CA ASP A 53 6.12 -14.99 -7.81
C ASP A 53 7.30 -14.07 -8.16
N GLU A 54 8.51 -14.65 -8.26
CA GLU A 54 9.74 -13.88 -8.47
C GLU A 54 9.75 -13.09 -9.78
N ASP A 55 9.06 -13.57 -10.80
CA ASP A 55 8.96 -12.91 -12.10
C ASP A 55 8.11 -11.63 -11.99
N LEU A 56 6.94 -11.70 -11.35
CA LEU A 56 6.15 -10.52 -11.02
C LEU A 56 6.89 -9.57 -10.06
N THR A 57 7.60 -10.10 -9.04
CA THR A 57 8.45 -9.27 -8.17
C THR A 57 9.49 -8.51 -8.99
N ARG A 58 10.17 -9.18 -9.93
CA ARG A 58 11.20 -8.57 -10.78
C ARG A 58 10.62 -7.44 -11.64
N GLU A 59 9.49 -7.68 -12.30
CA GLU A 59 8.79 -6.65 -13.09
C GLU A 59 8.42 -5.45 -12.21
N ARG A 60 7.96 -5.65 -10.97
CA ARG A 60 7.58 -4.52 -10.12
C ARG A 60 8.74 -3.74 -9.54
N MET A 61 9.88 -4.40 -9.30
CA MET A 61 11.10 -3.74 -8.84
C MET A 61 11.77 -2.94 -9.96
N ARG A 62 11.67 -3.42 -11.19
CA ARG A 62 12.23 -2.78 -12.39
C ARG A 62 11.22 -2.86 -13.53
N PRO A 63 10.16 -2.04 -13.47
CA PRO A 63 9.16 -2.05 -14.52
C PRO A 63 9.80 -1.63 -15.83
N GLY A 64 9.57 -2.41 -16.89
CA GLY A 64 9.78 -1.88 -18.23
C GLY A 64 8.74 -0.80 -18.53
N GLY A 65 8.90 -0.06 -19.62
CA GLY A 65 7.96 1.00 -20.02
C GLY A 65 8.44 2.41 -19.64
N GLN A 66 7.57 3.41 -19.85
CA GLN A 66 7.93 4.80 -19.63
C GLN A 66 8.05 5.11 -18.14
N PRO A 67 9.02 5.96 -17.75
CA PRO A 67 9.17 6.38 -16.37
C PRO A 67 7.91 7.11 -15.89
N LEU A 68 7.62 6.94 -14.61
CA LEU A 68 6.50 7.59 -13.93
C LEU A 68 6.68 9.11 -14.02
N GLY A 69 5.75 9.79 -14.69
CA GLY A 69 5.81 11.24 -14.91
C GLY A 69 5.56 12.07 -13.65
N PHE A 70 5.69 13.40 -13.75
CA PHE A 70 5.54 14.36 -12.65
C PHE A 70 4.28 14.16 -11.77
N ARG A 71 3.16 13.75 -12.37
CA ARG A 71 1.89 13.52 -11.64
C ARG A 71 2.01 12.45 -10.56
N LEU A 72 2.85 11.44 -10.76
CA LEU A 72 3.09 10.38 -9.76
C LEU A 72 4.02 10.84 -8.64
N TRP A 73 4.97 11.74 -8.93
CA TRP A 73 5.74 12.42 -7.89
C TRP A 73 4.83 13.26 -6.99
N LEU A 74 3.88 13.99 -7.58
CA LEU A 74 2.88 14.72 -6.80
C LEU A 74 2.04 13.77 -5.93
N ALA A 75 1.58 12.65 -6.47
CA ALA A 75 0.84 11.65 -5.70
C ALA A 75 1.66 11.10 -4.52
N PHE A 76 2.95 10.83 -4.73
CA PHE A 76 3.85 10.39 -3.68
C PHE A 76 4.01 11.43 -2.56
N LEU A 77 4.15 12.72 -2.92
CA LEU A 77 4.19 13.82 -1.95
C LEU A 77 2.89 13.94 -1.17
N LEU A 78 1.74 13.75 -1.82
CA LEU A 78 0.43 13.75 -1.14
C LEU A 78 0.30 12.59 -0.14
N CYS A 79 0.83 11.41 -0.44
CA CYS A 79 0.87 10.31 0.52
C CYS A 79 1.74 10.62 1.75
N ILE A 80 2.90 11.26 1.54
CA ILE A 80 3.74 11.73 2.67
C ILE A 80 2.99 12.77 3.49
N ALA A 81 2.38 13.76 2.84
CA ALA A 81 1.60 14.79 3.50
C ALA A 81 0.45 14.18 4.31
N HIS A 82 -0.24 13.17 3.78
CA HIS A 82 -1.29 12.43 4.48
C HIS A 82 -0.80 11.83 5.80
N TRP A 83 0.33 11.12 5.81
CA TRP A 83 0.88 10.55 7.05
C TRP A 83 1.40 11.61 8.02
N VAL A 84 1.99 12.70 7.51
CA VAL A 84 2.41 13.82 8.35
C VAL A 84 1.22 14.50 9.01
N VAL A 85 0.13 14.72 8.26
CA VAL A 85 -1.11 15.29 8.79
C VAL A 85 -1.71 14.38 9.86
N ALA A 86 -1.77 13.07 9.63
CA ALA A 86 -2.25 12.12 10.64
C ALA A 86 -1.41 12.16 11.92
N GLY A 87 -0.08 12.23 11.80
CA GLY A 87 0.79 12.33 12.97
C GLY A 87 0.64 13.66 13.72
N LEU A 88 0.56 14.79 13.00
CA LEU A 88 0.29 16.10 13.60
C LEU A 88 -1.05 16.15 14.32
N ASP A 89 -2.10 15.56 13.74
CA ASP A 89 -3.42 15.45 14.36
C ASP A 89 -3.33 14.70 15.70
N ARG A 90 -2.88 13.44 15.69
CA ARG A 90 -2.91 12.60 16.90
C ARG A 90 -1.87 12.98 17.95
N GLY A 91 -0.78 13.63 17.55
CA GLY A 91 0.33 13.95 18.45
C GLY A 91 0.32 15.37 18.99
N ARG A 92 -0.27 16.34 18.26
CA ARG A 92 -0.13 17.77 18.59
C ARG A 92 -1.44 18.54 18.59
N PHE A 93 -2.24 18.40 17.53
CA PHE A 93 -3.39 19.30 17.30
C PHE A 93 -4.73 18.73 17.73
N HIS A 94 -4.85 17.40 17.84
CA HIS A 94 -5.99 16.70 18.40
C HIS A 94 -7.33 17.01 17.70
N TRP A 95 -7.30 17.25 16.38
CA TRP A 95 -8.48 17.54 15.57
C TRP A 95 -9.49 16.38 15.57
N SER A 96 -9.01 15.14 15.65
CA SER A 96 -9.83 13.93 15.54
C SER A 96 -10.02 13.15 16.85
N ASP A 97 -9.71 13.73 18.01
CA ASP A 97 -9.77 13.00 19.29
C ASP A 97 -11.20 12.57 19.69
N ASN A 98 -12.21 13.29 19.18
CA ASN A 98 -13.62 12.97 19.40
C ASN A 98 -14.12 11.80 18.53
N VAL A 99 -13.30 11.26 17.62
CA VAL A 99 -13.70 10.14 16.78
C VAL A 99 -13.80 8.86 17.63
N PRO A 100 -14.98 8.22 17.68
CA PRO A 100 -15.21 7.09 18.57
C PRO A 100 -14.36 5.88 18.16
N LEU A 101 -13.91 5.10 19.14
CA LEU A 101 -13.06 3.92 18.91
C LEU A 101 -13.66 2.91 17.90
N PRO A 102 -14.97 2.57 17.93
CA PRO A 102 -15.56 1.67 16.94
C PRO A 102 -15.37 2.14 15.50
N LEU A 103 -15.45 3.45 15.23
CA LEU A 103 -15.27 3.98 13.88
C LEU A 103 -13.82 3.88 13.43
N ARG A 104 -12.86 4.12 14.33
CA ARG A 104 -11.42 3.94 14.06
C ARG A 104 -11.08 2.47 13.77
N LEU A 105 -11.68 1.54 14.51
CA LEU A 105 -11.51 0.11 14.27
C LEU A 105 -12.15 -0.32 12.94
N ALA A 106 -13.35 0.18 12.62
CA ALA A 106 -13.99 -0.06 11.34
C ALA A 106 -13.13 0.45 10.17
N ALA A 107 -12.51 1.64 10.32
CA ALA A 107 -11.58 2.18 9.33
C ALA A 107 -10.36 1.27 9.12
N ILE A 108 -9.71 0.81 10.19
CA ILE A 108 -8.61 -0.16 10.09
C ILE A 108 -9.04 -1.47 9.41
N ILE A 109 -10.26 -1.96 9.67
CA ILE A 109 -10.78 -3.17 9.02
C ILE A 109 -10.95 -2.93 7.52
N VAL A 110 -11.55 -1.81 7.11
CA VAL A 110 -11.71 -1.45 5.69
C VAL A 110 -10.35 -1.27 5.03
N PHE A 111 -9.40 -0.64 5.71
CA PHE A 111 -8.03 -0.47 5.25
C PHE A 111 -7.34 -1.81 5.01
N ALA A 112 -7.37 -2.72 5.99
CA ALA A 112 -6.80 -4.06 5.87
C ALA A 112 -7.46 -4.84 4.74
N ALA A 113 -8.80 -4.85 4.66
CA ALA A 113 -9.55 -5.55 3.62
C ALA A 113 -9.23 -5.02 2.22
N GLY A 114 -9.12 -3.70 2.06
CA GLY A 114 -8.76 -3.06 0.80
C GLY A 114 -7.34 -3.43 0.34
N LEU A 115 -6.37 -3.45 1.26
CA LEU A 115 -5.02 -3.91 0.97
C LEU A 115 -4.96 -5.42 0.66
N SER A 116 -5.76 -6.24 1.35
CA SER A 116 -5.89 -7.67 1.04
C SER A 116 -6.47 -7.91 -0.34
N LEU A 117 -7.50 -7.15 -0.75
CA LEU A 117 -8.06 -7.23 -2.10
C LEU A 117 -7.03 -6.80 -3.17
N PHE A 118 -6.26 -5.74 -2.88
CA PHE A 118 -5.15 -5.33 -3.75
C PHE A 118 -4.12 -6.45 -3.90
N LEU A 119 -3.70 -7.08 -2.79
CA LEU A 119 -2.76 -8.18 -2.81
C LEU A 119 -3.32 -9.40 -3.54
N TRP A 120 -4.61 -9.72 -3.36
CA TRP A 120 -5.26 -10.81 -4.07
C TRP A 120 -5.30 -10.58 -5.58
N ALA A 121 -5.61 -9.35 -6.02
CA ALA A 121 -5.54 -8.97 -7.42
C ALA A 121 -4.11 -9.14 -7.97
N MET A 122 -3.12 -8.69 -7.21
CA MET A 122 -1.71 -8.81 -7.58
C MET A 122 -1.25 -10.27 -7.63
N TYR A 123 -1.68 -11.10 -6.69
CA TYR A 123 -1.37 -12.54 -6.63
C TYR A 123 -1.91 -13.31 -7.83
N VAL A 124 -3.15 -13.04 -8.25
CA VAL A 124 -3.77 -13.74 -9.38
C VAL A 124 -3.28 -13.21 -10.74
N ASN A 125 -2.81 -11.96 -10.79
CA ASN A 125 -2.37 -11.32 -12.02
C ASN A 125 -0.84 -11.21 -12.12
N ARG A 126 -0.22 -12.18 -12.81
CA ARG A 126 1.23 -12.18 -13.09
C ARG A 126 1.74 -10.96 -13.87
N PHE A 127 0.84 -10.23 -14.53
CA PHE A 127 1.14 -9.02 -15.32
C PHE A 127 0.87 -7.72 -14.54
N PHE A 128 0.69 -7.78 -13.21
CA PHE A 128 0.40 -6.62 -12.35
C PHE A 128 1.61 -5.67 -12.17
N SER A 129 1.99 -4.97 -13.25
CA SER A 129 3.11 -4.02 -13.26
C SER A 129 2.81 -2.76 -12.45
N SER A 130 3.86 -2.07 -12.01
CA SER A 130 3.77 -0.76 -11.34
C SER A 130 3.59 0.40 -12.32
N VAL A 131 3.72 0.15 -13.62
CA VAL A 131 3.43 1.13 -14.69
C VAL A 131 2.39 0.56 -15.66
N VAL A 132 1.69 1.47 -16.37
CA VAL A 132 0.72 1.06 -17.40
C VAL A 132 1.48 0.62 -18.65
N ARG A 133 1.47 -0.68 -18.93
CA ARG A 133 2.07 -1.24 -20.14
C ARG A 133 1.51 -2.60 -20.53
N ILE A 134 1.65 -2.94 -21.81
CA ILE A 134 1.50 -4.29 -22.33
C ILE A 134 2.87 -4.98 -22.28
N GLN A 135 2.90 -6.24 -21.89
CA GLN A 135 4.15 -7.00 -21.61
C GLN A 135 4.24 -8.18 -22.57
N GLN A 136 4.33 -7.89 -23.87
CA GLN A 136 4.31 -8.91 -24.93
C GLN A 136 5.44 -9.93 -24.73
N GLU A 137 6.60 -9.48 -24.24
CA GLU A 137 7.77 -10.31 -23.93
C GLU A 137 7.52 -11.33 -22.80
N ARG A 138 6.49 -11.13 -21.97
CA ARG A 138 6.05 -12.05 -20.91
C ARG A 138 4.82 -12.88 -21.32
N GLY A 139 4.36 -12.77 -22.56
CA GLY A 139 3.15 -13.44 -23.05
C GLY A 139 1.88 -12.89 -22.40
N HIS A 140 1.79 -11.56 -22.21
CA HIS A 140 0.65 -10.90 -21.57
C HIS A 140 -0.69 -11.35 -22.18
N ARG A 141 -1.54 -11.90 -21.33
CA ARG A 141 -2.93 -12.26 -21.65
C ARG A 141 -3.89 -11.68 -20.61
N VAL A 142 -5.15 -11.52 -20.98
CA VAL A 142 -6.19 -11.03 -20.07
C VAL A 142 -6.40 -12.04 -18.93
N VAL A 143 -6.39 -11.54 -17.70
CA VAL A 143 -6.65 -12.33 -16.50
C VAL A 143 -8.12 -12.19 -16.12
N THR A 144 -8.84 -13.30 -16.06
CA THR A 144 -10.27 -13.37 -15.72
C THR A 144 -10.54 -14.17 -14.44
N GLY A 145 -9.49 -14.63 -13.75
CA GLY A 145 -9.58 -15.40 -12.51
C GLY A 145 -9.64 -14.54 -11.24
N GLY A 146 -10.01 -15.16 -10.12
CA GLY A 146 -10.03 -14.50 -8.81
C GLY A 146 -10.91 -13.24 -8.82
N PRO A 147 -10.42 -12.09 -8.30
CA PRO A 147 -11.23 -10.89 -8.15
C PRO A 147 -11.63 -10.24 -9.49
N TYR A 148 -10.93 -10.59 -10.57
CA TYR A 148 -11.25 -10.14 -11.92
C TYR A 148 -12.57 -10.71 -12.47
N ARG A 149 -13.18 -11.69 -11.80
CA ARG A 149 -14.51 -12.20 -12.13
C ARG A 149 -15.63 -11.23 -11.79
N TRP A 150 -15.42 -10.36 -10.80
CA TRP A 150 -16.45 -9.44 -10.30
C TRP A 150 -16.21 -8.00 -10.74
N VAL A 151 -14.95 -7.56 -10.82
CA VAL A 151 -14.60 -6.18 -11.18
C VAL A 151 -13.36 -6.15 -12.08
N ARG A 152 -13.34 -5.26 -13.06
CA ARG A 152 -12.22 -5.16 -14.03
C ARG A 152 -10.93 -4.62 -13.42
N HIS A 153 -11.03 -3.80 -12.36
CA HIS A 153 -9.91 -3.18 -11.67
C HIS A 153 -9.93 -3.47 -10.16
N PRO A 154 -9.76 -4.73 -9.74
CA PRO A 154 -9.86 -5.11 -8.34
C PRO A 154 -8.77 -4.47 -7.47
N GLY A 155 -7.58 -4.22 -8.03
CA GLY A 155 -6.53 -3.46 -7.36
C GLY A 155 -6.99 -2.04 -6.98
N TYR A 156 -7.63 -1.31 -7.90
CA TYR A 156 -8.17 0.02 -7.57
C TYR A 156 -9.38 -0.05 -6.65
N ALA A 157 -10.24 -1.06 -6.82
CA ALA A 157 -11.37 -1.29 -5.92
C ALA A 157 -10.93 -1.60 -4.47
N GLY A 158 -9.73 -2.13 -4.27
CA GLY A 158 -9.14 -2.28 -2.93
C GLY A 158 -8.38 -1.04 -2.45
N ALA A 159 -7.55 -0.44 -3.31
CA ALA A 159 -6.68 0.67 -2.94
C ALA A 159 -7.44 1.96 -2.60
N LEU A 160 -8.53 2.27 -3.31
CA LEU A 160 -9.28 3.51 -3.09
C LEU A 160 -10.00 3.53 -1.72
N PRO A 161 -10.78 2.50 -1.33
CA PRO A 161 -11.33 2.43 0.02
C PRO A 161 -10.25 2.39 1.11
N ALA A 162 -9.14 1.68 0.87
CA ALA A 162 -8.03 1.66 1.82
C ALA A 162 -7.46 3.07 2.03
N MET A 163 -7.24 3.83 0.96
CA MET A 163 -6.75 5.21 1.06
C MET A 163 -7.70 6.07 1.90
N LEU A 164 -9.01 6.00 1.65
CA LEU A 164 -10.01 6.77 2.39
C LEU A 164 -10.07 6.38 3.88
N ALA A 165 -9.90 5.10 4.19
CA ALA A 165 -9.93 4.59 5.54
C ALA A 165 -8.58 4.72 6.30
N SER A 166 -7.54 5.26 5.65
CA SER A 166 -6.18 5.35 6.19
C SER A 166 -5.91 6.60 7.03
N GLY A 167 -6.91 7.45 7.26
CA GLY A 167 -6.85 8.54 8.24
C GLY A 167 -7.08 7.98 9.64
N VAL A 168 -6.01 7.57 10.31
CA VAL A 168 -6.06 6.87 11.62
C VAL A 168 -5.98 7.83 12.80
#